data_AF-A0A7S1BSE9-F1
#
_entry.id   AF-A0A7S1BSE9-F1
#
_cell.length_a   1.000
_cell.length_b   1.000
_cell.length_c   1.000
_cell.angle_alpha   90.00
_cell.angle_beta   90.00
_cell.angle_gamma   90.00
#
_symmetry.space_group_name_H-M   'P 1'
#
loop_
_entity.id
_entity.type
_entity.pdbx_description
1 polymer ?
#
loop_
_entity_poly.entity_id
_entity_poly.type
_entity_poly.pdbx_seq_one_letter_code
_entity_poly.pdbx_strand_id
1 'polypeptide(L)'
;KHTSAFHITRQPWILPPTNTFDTMKVQCLLLGCILAIFSKSSRAYVERRLRDYSQQEFGDLEGKAVFIKFFKPGCSRCRKFDPIWQSLEEEFSSDPKIFIGTFDCTGGGGEELHEVCLMQEAGPPYPRLLYGGPDFLLQEYAGARDADALRAFVRERVALPCSLRDEHWCSAEEEELVRDIRAMSREDLDARIEAMNAAVMQEFEEYEGRMEAASAASELAQDEVRVARSNGDADRLRVAREASEKVSQTLQRVEEELAACMEKEKPLELTMMEEYANTM
;
A
#
# COMPACT_ATOMS: atom_id res chain seq x y z
N LYS A 1 -69.96 40.77 15.30
CA LYS A 1 -69.39 40.08 14.11
C LYS A 1 -67.96 39.69 14.46
N HIS A 2 -67.72 38.39 14.55
CA HIS A 2 -66.48 37.77 15.04
C HIS A 2 -65.26 38.14 14.22
N THR A 3 -64.14 38.42 14.87
CA THR A 3 -62.80 38.13 14.36
C THR A 3 -61.91 37.76 15.55
N SER A 4 -61.54 36.49 15.60
CA SER A 4 -60.60 35.91 16.56
C SER A 4 -59.19 36.17 16.06
N ALA A 5 -58.35 36.85 16.85
CA ALA A 5 -56.93 37.02 16.57
C ALA A 5 -56.14 35.96 17.35
N PHE A 6 -55.70 34.92 16.65
CA PHE A 6 -54.74 33.93 17.17
C PHE A 6 -53.36 34.59 17.33
N HIS A 7 -52.91 34.75 18.57
CA HIS A 7 -51.52 35.06 18.86
C HIS A 7 -50.66 33.80 18.65
N ILE A 8 -49.87 33.78 17.57
CA ILE A 8 -48.78 32.81 17.38
C ILE A 8 -47.54 33.38 18.07
N THR A 9 -47.22 32.87 19.26
CA THR A 9 -45.93 33.10 19.91
C THR A 9 -44.86 32.29 19.18
N ARG A 10 -43.95 32.96 18.47
CA ARG A 10 -42.73 32.33 17.94
C ARG A 10 -41.78 32.05 19.11
N GLN A 11 -41.69 30.79 19.53
CA GLN A 11 -40.54 30.29 20.27
C GLN A 11 -39.42 29.99 19.25
N PRO A 12 -38.19 30.49 19.43
CA PRO A 12 -37.07 30.09 18.59
C PRO A 12 -36.65 28.65 18.96
N TRP A 13 -36.54 27.79 17.95
CA TRP A 13 -35.94 26.47 18.07
C TRP A 13 -34.46 26.65 18.39
N ILE A 14 -34.10 26.50 19.66
CA ILE A 14 -32.72 26.29 20.07
C ILE A 14 -32.40 24.85 19.68
N LEU A 15 -31.66 24.66 18.58
CA LEU A 15 -31.04 23.38 18.28
C LEU A 15 -30.03 23.07 19.40
N PRO A 16 -30.00 21.83 19.92
CA PRO A 16 -28.98 21.45 20.89
C PRO A 16 -27.59 21.55 20.24
N PRO A 17 -26.54 21.89 21.01
CA PRO A 17 -25.19 21.88 20.49
C PRO A 17 -24.82 20.44 20.13
N THR A 18 -24.76 20.14 18.84
CA THR A 18 -24.18 18.89 18.36
C THR A 18 -22.68 18.95 18.62
N ASN A 19 -22.19 17.95 19.34
CA ASN A 19 -20.78 17.75 19.67
C ASN A 19 -19.97 17.76 18.37
N THR A 20 -19.17 18.81 18.16
CA THR A 20 -18.42 19.05 16.91
C THR A 20 -17.33 18.00 16.66
N PHE A 21 -16.99 17.21 17.67
CA PHE A 21 -15.97 16.16 17.61
C PHE A 21 -16.42 14.90 16.85
N ASP A 22 -17.67 14.46 17.00
CA ASP A 22 -18.16 13.24 16.34
C ASP A 22 -18.39 13.45 14.84
N THR A 23 -18.85 14.65 14.45
CA THR A 23 -18.99 15.01 13.03
C THR A 23 -17.64 15.07 12.31
N MET A 24 -16.56 15.41 13.02
CA MET A 24 -15.23 15.51 12.44
C MET A 24 -14.61 14.12 12.17
N LYS A 25 -14.82 13.15 13.08
CA LYS A 25 -14.37 11.76 12.89
C LYS A 25 -15.08 11.07 11.73
N VAL A 26 -16.41 11.20 11.63
CA VAL A 26 -17.19 10.63 10.52
C VAL A 26 -16.81 11.29 9.19
N GLN A 27 -16.54 12.59 9.19
CA GLN A 27 -16.13 13.32 7.99
C GLN A 27 -14.70 12.96 7.57
N CYS A 28 -13.78 12.70 8.50
CA CYS A 28 -12.44 12.16 8.21
C CYS A 28 -12.49 10.73 7.65
N LEU A 29 -13.35 9.85 8.18
CA LEU A 29 -13.53 8.49 7.67
C LEU A 29 -14.15 8.50 6.25
N LEU A 30 -15.16 9.32 6.00
CA LEU A 30 -15.75 9.45 4.67
C LEU A 30 -14.79 10.08 3.65
N LEU A 31 -14.01 11.10 4.05
CA LEU A 31 -12.94 11.66 3.20
C LEU A 31 -11.82 10.65 2.94
N GLY A 32 -11.43 9.85 3.94
CA GLY A 32 -10.47 8.76 3.80
C GLY A 32 -10.94 7.67 2.83
N CYS A 33 -12.20 7.23 2.95
CA CYS A 33 -12.81 6.28 2.03
C CYS A 33 -12.92 6.82 0.61
N ILE A 34 -13.32 8.09 0.44
CA ILE A 34 -13.41 8.72 -0.89
C ILE A 34 -12.01 8.85 -1.51
N LEU A 35 -10.99 9.27 -0.75
CA LEU A 35 -9.61 9.32 -1.24
C LEU A 35 -9.07 7.93 -1.62
N ALA A 36 -9.39 6.89 -0.84
CA ALA A 36 -9.02 5.51 -1.16
C ALA A 36 -9.74 4.96 -2.39
N ILE A 37 -11.00 5.36 -2.63
CA ILE A 37 -11.75 4.98 -3.85
C ILE A 37 -11.19 5.70 -5.07
N PHE A 38 -10.89 7.01 -4.96
CA PHE A 38 -10.26 7.78 -6.03
C PHE A 38 -8.87 7.24 -6.37
N SER A 39 -8.04 6.90 -5.37
CA SER A 39 -6.71 6.32 -5.61
C SER A 39 -6.76 4.96 -6.30
N LYS A 40 -7.70 4.08 -5.90
CA LYS A 40 -7.90 2.77 -6.55
C LYS A 40 -8.33 2.91 -8.01
N SER A 41 -9.27 3.82 -8.30
CA SER A 41 -9.76 4.03 -9.67
C SER A 41 -8.68 4.62 -10.60
N SER A 42 -7.87 5.55 -10.08
CA SER A 42 -6.71 6.07 -10.80
C SER A 42 -5.62 5.02 -11.03
N ARG A 43 -5.36 4.15 -10.04
CA ARG A 43 -4.36 3.08 -10.15
C ARG A 43 -4.74 2.04 -11.20
N ALA A 44 -5.99 1.56 -11.20
CA ALA A 44 -6.46 0.60 -12.21
C ALA A 44 -6.43 1.18 -13.64
N TYR A 45 -6.74 2.47 -13.81
CA TYR A 45 -6.62 3.16 -15.09
C TYR A 45 -5.16 3.21 -15.57
N VAL A 46 -4.23 3.54 -14.66
CA VAL A 46 -2.80 3.60 -14.95
C VAL A 46 -2.23 2.21 -15.23
N GLU A 47 -2.54 1.19 -14.43
CA GLU A 47 -2.13 -0.20 -14.64
C GLU A 47 -2.56 -0.71 -16.02
N ARG A 48 -3.81 -0.41 -16.41
CA ARG A 48 -4.30 -0.75 -17.75
C ARG A 48 -3.52 -0.03 -18.85
N ARG A 49 -3.26 1.27 -18.68
CA ARG A 49 -2.51 2.09 -19.64
C ARG A 49 -1.05 1.65 -19.75
N LEU A 50 -0.43 1.27 -18.64
CA LEU A 50 0.92 0.70 -18.57
C LEU A 50 0.99 -0.65 -19.27
N ARG A 51 0.01 -1.52 -19.03
CA ARG A 51 -0.12 -2.79 -19.72
C ARG A 51 -0.24 -2.57 -21.24
N ASP A 52 -1.17 -1.71 -21.67
CA ASP A 52 -1.37 -1.39 -23.08
C ASP A 52 -0.11 -0.82 -23.74
N TYR A 53 0.64 0.04 -23.02
CA TYR A 53 1.91 0.60 -23.51
C TYR A 53 3.03 -0.45 -23.57
N SER A 54 3.21 -1.22 -22.51
CA SER A 54 4.22 -2.29 -22.44
C SER A 54 4.00 -3.35 -23.52
N GLN A 55 2.74 -3.68 -23.82
CA GLN A 55 2.36 -4.59 -24.89
C GLN A 55 2.71 -4.04 -26.28
N GLN A 56 2.62 -2.72 -26.48
CA GLN A 56 2.98 -2.08 -27.75
C GLN A 56 4.49 -2.01 -27.97
N GLU A 57 5.27 -1.68 -26.94
CA GLU A 57 6.73 -1.51 -27.05
C GLU A 57 7.50 -2.83 -26.90
N PHE A 58 7.09 -3.67 -25.96
CA PHE A 58 7.85 -4.84 -25.50
C PHE A 58 7.14 -6.17 -25.79
N GLY A 59 5.89 -6.13 -26.27
CA GLY A 59 5.06 -7.31 -26.48
C GLY A 59 4.54 -7.90 -25.18
N ASP A 60 4.20 -9.19 -25.22
CA ASP A 60 3.54 -9.83 -24.09
C ASP A 60 4.49 -10.11 -22.91
N LEU A 61 4.17 -9.48 -21.78
CA LEU A 61 4.88 -9.59 -20.50
C LEU A 61 4.12 -10.45 -19.49
N GLU A 62 2.97 -11.04 -19.86
CA GLU A 62 2.22 -11.91 -18.95
C GLU A 62 3.09 -13.07 -18.43
N GLY A 63 3.04 -13.30 -17.12
CA GLY A 63 3.85 -14.30 -16.42
C GLY A 63 5.34 -14.00 -16.28
N LYS A 64 5.82 -12.86 -16.79
CA LYS A 64 7.24 -12.48 -16.72
C LYS A 64 7.55 -11.55 -15.56
N ALA A 65 8.64 -11.81 -14.87
CA ALA A 65 9.27 -10.84 -14.00
C ALA A 65 9.96 -9.76 -14.85
N VAL A 66 9.80 -8.49 -14.47
CA VAL A 66 10.36 -7.35 -15.22
C VAL A 66 11.49 -6.70 -14.43
N PHE A 67 12.57 -6.30 -15.11
CA PHE A 67 13.65 -5.50 -14.54
C PHE A 67 14.00 -4.35 -15.50
N ILE A 68 13.75 -3.11 -15.07
CA ILE A 68 13.71 -1.94 -15.95
C ILE A 68 14.70 -0.88 -15.49
N LYS A 69 15.49 -0.37 -16.45
CA LYS A 69 16.33 0.82 -16.28
C LYS A 69 15.60 2.05 -16.77
N PHE A 70 15.20 2.91 -15.84
CA PHE A 70 14.66 4.23 -16.13
C PHE A 70 15.79 5.25 -16.29
N PHE A 71 15.77 6.01 -17.39
CA PHE A 71 16.81 6.96 -17.73
C PHE A 71 16.25 8.25 -18.33
N LYS A 72 17.18 9.18 -18.60
CA LYS A 72 16.92 10.42 -19.33
C LYS A 72 18.03 10.65 -20.37
N PRO A 73 17.70 11.04 -21.61
CA PRO A 73 18.66 11.50 -22.61
C PRO A 73 19.61 12.58 -22.07
N GLY A 74 20.87 12.51 -22.48
CA GLY A 74 21.93 13.42 -22.03
C GLY A 74 22.51 13.12 -20.63
N CYS A 75 21.96 12.14 -19.91
CA CYS A 75 22.48 11.70 -18.61
C CYS A 75 23.86 11.03 -18.73
N SER A 76 24.91 11.70 -18.24
CA SER A 76 26.29 11.18 -18.27
C SER A 76 26.46 9.87 -17.48
N ARG A 77 25.79 9.74 -16.32
CA ARG A 77 25.81 8.51 -15.50
C ARG A 77 25.14 7.34 -16.21
N CYS A 78 24.04 7.59 -16.91
CA CYS A 78 23.29 6.59 -17.67
C CYS A 78 24.16 6.06 -18.82
N ARG A 79 24.77 6.95 -19.62
CA ARG A 79 25.70 6.54 -20.70
C ARG A 79 26.85 5.65 -20.24
N LYS A 80 27.39 5.89 -19.04
CA LYS A 80 28.45 5.03 -18.48
C LYS A 80 27.95 3.65 -18.09
N PHE A 81 26.67 3.55 -17.72
CA PHE A 81 26.03 2.31 -17.28
C PHE A 81 25.42 1.51 -18.43
N ASP A 82 25.08 2.16 -19.55
CA ASP A 82 24.45 1.53 -20.72
C ASP A 82 25.14 0.26 -21.22
N PRO A 83 26.49 0.18 -21.34
CA PRO A 83 27.15 -1.04 -21.80
C PRO A 83 26.92 -2.24 -20.88
N ILE A 84 26.84 -2.01 -19.56
CA ILE A 84 26.57 -3.07 -18.58
C ILE A 84 25.12 -3.54 -18.73
N TRP A 85 24.19 -2.59 -18.85
CA TRP A 85 22.78 -2.88 -18.97
C TRP A 85 22.42 -3.60 -20.27
N GLN A 86 22.97 -3.16 -21.41
CA GLN A 86 22.74 -3.81 -22.71
C GLN A 86 23.25 -5.25 -22.72
N SER A 87 24.43 -5.50 -22.13
CA SER A 87 24.93 -6.87 -21.99
C SER A 87 23.98 -7.74 -21.16
N LEU A 88 23.30 -7.18 -20.17
CA LEU A 88 22.32 -7.89 -19.35
C LEU A 88 21.02 -8.15 -20.15
N GLU A 89 20.51 -7.14 -20.85
CA GLU A 89 19.36 -7.27 -21.76
C GLU A 89 19.59 -8.38 -22.80
N GLU A 90 20.77 -8.40 -23.43
CA GLU A 90 21.14 -9.43 -24.40
C GLU A 90 21.19 -10.84 -23.78
N GLU A 91 21.80 -10.98 -22.60
CA GLU A 91 21.96 -12.26 -21.89
C GLU A 91 20.62 -12.91 -21.54
N PHE A 92 19.61 -12.12 -21.16
CA PHE A 92 18.28 -12.61 -20.76
C PHE A 92 17.21 -12.44 -21.84
N SER A 93 17.56 -11.96 -23.04
CA SER A 93 16.61 -11.69 -24.13
C SER A 93 15.77 -12.90 -24.58
N SER A 94 16.28 -14.11 -24.37
CA SER A 94 15.62 -15.37 -24.74
C SER A 94 14.98 -16.09 -23.54
N ASP A 95 15.04 -15.51 -22.34
CA ASP A 95 14.43 -16.09 -21.16
C ASP A 95 12.91 -15.89 -21.21
N PRO A 96 12.09 -16.96 -21.21
CA PRO A 96 10.65 -16.81 -21.26
C PRO A 96 10.06 -16.25 -19.96
N LYS A 97 10.81 -16.26 -18.84
CA LYS A 97 10.37 -15.83 -17.51
C LYS A 97 10.74 -14.40 -17.18
N ILE A 98 11.77 -13.83 -17.82
CA ILE A 98 12.33 -12.55 -17.41
C ILE A 98 12.34 -11.58 -18.59
N PHE A 99 11.85 -10.37 -18.34
CA PHE A 99 11.98 -9.25 -19.24
C PHE A 99 12.93 -8.20 -18.65
N ILE A 100 13.98 -7.85 -19.39
CA ILE A 100 14.88 -6.75 -19.02
C ILE A 100 14.76 -5.66 -20.07
N GLY A 101 14.51 -4.43 -19.64
CA GLY A 101 14.24 -3.32 -20.55
C GLY A 101 14.75 -1.97 -20.08
N THR A 102 14.64 -0.99 -20.97
CA THR A 102 15.08 0.39 -20.76
C THR A 102 13.95 1.36 -21.06
N PHE A 103 13.76 2.39 -20.22
CA PHE A 103 12.61 3.30 -20.28
C PHE A 103 13.02 4.77 -20.20
N ASP A 104 12.60 5.60 -21.17
CA ASP A 104 12.93 7.04 -21.23
C ASP A 104 11.88 7.90 -20.50
N CYS A 105 12.29 8.55 -19.41
CA CYS A 105 11.44 9.39 -18.59
C CYS A 105 11.25 10.85 -19.06
N THR A 106 11.77 11.22 -20.23
CA THR A 106 11.68 12.60 -20.74
C THR A 106 10.47 12.91 -21.61
N GLY A 107 9.60 11.93 -21.85
CA GLY A 107 8.43 12.09 -22.73
C GLY A 107 8.77 12.21 -24.21
N GLY A 108 10.05 12.06 -24.60
CA GLY A 108 10.50 12.09 -25.99
C GLY A 108 9.96 10.94 -26.85
N GLY A 109 9.49 9.86 -26.22
CA GLY A 109 8.75 8.76 -26.88
C GLY A 109 7.23 8.83 -26.69
N GLY A 110 6.68 9.93 -26.16
CA GLY A 110 5.25 10.13 -25.88
C GLY A 110 4.97 10.66 -24.47
N GLU A 111 3.91 11.45 -24.28
CA GLU A 111 3.51 11.99 -22.96
C GLU A 111 3.22 10.87 -21.94
N GLU A 112 2.76 9.72 -22.41
CA GLU A 112 2.40 8.54 -21.61
C GLU A 112 3.62 7.95 -20.85
N LEU A 113 4.80 7.97 -21.47
CA LEU A 113 6.06 7.52 -20.86
C LEU A 113 6.45 8.34 -19.62
N HIS A 114 6.16 9.64 -19.66
CA HIS A 114 6.48 10.52 -18.55
C HIS A 114 5.60 10.20 -17.33
N GLU A 115 4.32 9.90 -17.56
CA GLU A 115 3.39 9.50 -16.50
C GLU A 115 3.83 8.21 -15.82
N VAL A 116 4.29 7.21 -16.59
CA VAL A 116 4.85 5.96 -16.01
C VAL A 116 5.97 6.26 -15.03
N CYS A 117 6.93 7.10 -15.43
CA CYS A 117 8.06 7.42 -14.57
C CYS A 117 7.67 8.20 -13.32
N LEU A 118 6.64 9.05 -13.38
CA LEU A 118 6.12 9.74 -12.20
C LEU A 118 5.44 8.76 -11.24
N MET A 119 4.64 7.85 -11.77
CA MET A 119 3.87 6.87 -10.98
C MET A 119 4.76 5.82 -10.32
N GLN A 120 5.83 5.40 -10.98
CA GLN A 120 6.83 4.49 -10.43
C GLN A 120 7.81 5.18 -9.47
N GLU A 121 7.61 6.48 -9.21
CA GLU A 121 8.56 7.33 -8.49
C GLU A 121 9.99 7.24 -9.07
N ALA A 122 10.11 6.89 -10.35
CA ALA A 122 11.34 6.64 -11.07
C ALA A 122 12.04 7.94 -11.52
N GLY A 123 11.76 9.04 -10.83
CA GLY A 123 12.40 10.34 -11.05
C GLY A 123 13.89 10.36 -10.69
N PRO A 124 14.56 11.51 -10.88
CA PRO A 124 15.97 11.67 -10.55
C PRO A 124 16.29 11.24 -9.11
N PRO A 125 17.49 10.67 -8.85
CA PRO A 125 18.64 10.60 -9.75
C PRO A 125 18.62 9.40 -10.72
N TYR A 126 18.94 9.66 -12.00
CA TYR A 126 19.06 8.60 -13.03
C TYR A 126 20.48 7.98 -13.12
N PRO A 127 20.61 6.72 -13.57
CA PRO A 127 19.51 5.79 -13.88
C PRO A 127 18.89 5.22 -12.59
N ARG A 128 17.57 4.97 -12.62
CA ARG A 128 16.85 4.21 -11.59
C ARG A 128 16.61 2.79 -12.11
N LEU A 129 16.82 1.79 -11.26
CA LEU A 129 16.67 0.39 -11.61
C LEU A 129 15.52 -0.16 -10.76
N LEU A 130 14.43 -0.59 -11.39
CA LEU A 130 13.26 -1.08 -10.67
C LEU A 130 12.85 -2.45 -11.24
N TYR A 131 12.36 -3.34 -10.38
CA TYR A 131 11.97 -4.70 -10.75
C TYR A 131 10.64 -5.10 -10.11
N GLY A 132 9.93 -6.07 -10.70
CA GLY A 132 8.66 -6.55 -10.15
C GLY A 132 7.85 -7.33 -11.18
N GLY A 133 6.53 -7.18 -11.10
CA GLY A 133 5.58 -7.79 -12.01
C GLY A 133 5.21 -6.97 -13.25
N PRO A 134 4.51 -7.60 -14.21
CA PRO A 134 3.99 -6.93 -15.40
C PRO A 134 2.80 -5.99 -15.07
N ASP A 135 2.35 -5.98 -13.82
CA ASP A 135 1.45 -4.98 -13.24
C ASP A 135 2.15 -3.65 -12.92
N PHE A 136 3.48 -3.59 -13.09
CA PHE A 136 4.31 -2.44 -12.78
C PHE A 136 4.22 -2.02 -11.31
N LEU A 137 4.03 -2.96 -10.38
CA LEU A 137 4.26 -2.72 -8.96
C LEU A 137 5.74 -2.93 -8.66
N LEU A 138 6.56 -2.00 -9.12
CA LEU A 138 8.00 -2.18 -9.13
C LEU A 138 8.65 -1.68 -7.84
N GLN A 139 9.68 -2.40 -7.41
CA GLN A 139 10.52 -2.06 -6.28
C GLN A 139 11.89 -1.57 -6.76
N GLU A 140 12.51 -0.67 -6.01
CA GLU A 140 13.85 -0.18 -6.36
C GLU A 140 14.93 -1.23 -6.09
N TYR A 141 15.78 -1.48 -7.09
CA TYR A 141 17.01 -2.23 -6.93
C TYR A 141 18.09 -1.36 -6.30
N ALA A 142 18.37 -1.63 -5.02
CA ALA A 142 19.40 -0.95 -4.23
C ALA A 142 20.78 -1.65 -4.22
N GLY A 143 20.95 -2.71 -5.02
CA GLY A 143 22.20 -3.49 -5.06
C GLY A 143 23.33 -2.84 -5.86
N ALA A 144 24.47 -3.56 -5.93
CA ALA A 144 25.62 -3.13 -6.70
C ALA A 144 25.34 -3.13 -8.21
N ARG A 145 25.88 -2.14 -8.93
CA ARG A 145 25.56 -1.90 -10.36
C ARG A 145 26.67 -2.37 -11.30
N ASP A 146 27.48 -3.32 -10.87
CA ASP A 146 28.39 -4.05 -11.75
C ASP A 146 27.67 -5.25 -12.40
N ALA A 147 28.25 -5.79 -13.47
CA ALA A 147 27.62 -6.82 -14.27
C ALA A 147 27.35 -8.12 -13.49
N ASP A 148 28.23 -8.48 -12.55
CA ASP A 148 28.11 -9.74 -11.80
C ASP A 148 26.99 -9.65 -10.76
N ALA A 149 26.90 -8.53 -10.04
CA ALA A 149 25.83 -8.28 -9.10
C ALA A 149 24.45 -8.24 -9.76
N LEU A 150 24.33 -7.64 -10.95
CA LEU A 150 23.08 -7.59 -11.70
C LEU A 150 22.67 -8.98 -12.23
N ARG A 151 23.62 -9.75 -12.76
CA ARG A 151 23.36 -11.13 -13.19
C ARG A 151 22.88 -12.02 -12.04
N ALA A 152 23.57 -11.94 -10.89
CA ALA A 152 23.19 -12.69 -9.71
C ALA A 152 21.77 -12.29 -9.26
N PHE A 153 21.49 -10.99 -9.22
CA PHE A 153 20.16 -10.49 -8.90
C PHE A 153 19.06 -11.05 -9.81
N VAL A 154 19.26 -11.01 -11.13
CA VAL A 154 18.28 -11.54 -12.09
C VAL A 154 18.06 -13.04 -11.89
N ARG A 155 19.13 -13.82 -11.69
CA ARG A 155 19.03 -15.28 -11.52
C ARG A 155 18.43 -15.71 -10.20
N GLU A 156 18.67 -14.95 -9.13
CA GLU A 156 18.35 -15.37 -7.77
C GLU A 156 17.12 -14.69 -7.18
N ARG A 157 16.74 -13.50 -7.67
CA ARG A 157 15.78 -12.62 -6.99
C ARG A 157 14.73 -11.97 -7.88
N VAL A 158 14.89 -11.98 -9.20
CA VAL A 158 13.84 -11.53 -10.12
C VAL A 158 12.88 -12.69 -10.32
N ALA A 159 12.03 -12.90 -9.32
CA ALA A 159 10.94 -13.85 -9.34
C ALA A 159 9.63 -13.12 -9.06
N LEU A 160 8.55 -13.55 -9.71
CA LEU A 160 7.22 -13.15 -9.30
C LEU A 160 6.80 -13.97 -8.09
N PRO A 161 5.89 -13.44 -7.24
CA PRO A 161 5.15 -14.28 -6.32
C PRO A 161 4.49 -15.44 -7.07
N CYS A 162 4.45 -16.62 -6.45
CA CYS A 162 3.65 -17.72 -6.98
C CYS A 162 2.20 -17.27 -7.21
N SER A 163 1.61 -17.65 -8.34
CA SER A 163 0.20 -17.40 -8.64
C SER A 163 -0.43 -18.63 -9.26
N LEU A 164 -1.76 -18.71 -9.24
CA LEU A 164 -2.49 -19.81 -9.89
C LEU A 164 -2.38 -19.81 -11.41
N ARG A 165 -1.94 -18.69 -12.00
CA ARG A 165 -1.73 -18.54 -13.46
C ARG A 165 -0.28 -18.83 -13.84
N ASP A 166 0.66 -18.50 -12.96
CA ASP A 166 2.09 -18.53 -13.22
C ASP A 166 2.79 -19.52 -12.29
N GLU A 167 2.33 -20.77 -12.31
CA GLU A 167 2.83 -21.86 -11.45
C GLU A 167 4.34 -22.10 -11.57
N HIS A 168 4.95 -21.68 -12.68
CA HIS A 168 6.39 -21.82 -12.92
C HIS A 168 7.28 -20.96 -12.01
N TRP A 169 6.69 -20.07 -11.21
CA TRP A 169 7.32 -19.32 -10.13
C TRP A 169 7.12 -19.96 -8.75
N CYS A 170 6.23 -20.95 -8.64
CA CYS A 170 5.93 -21.61 -7.39
C CYS A 170 7.03 -22.60 -6.99
N SER A 171 7.33 -22.63 -5.69
CA SER A 171 8.05 -23.69 -5.04
C SER A 171 7.19 -24.96 -4.94
N ALA A 172 7.81 -26.09 -4.61
CA ALA A 172 7.10 -27.36 -4.45
C ALA A 172 5.98 -27.31 -3.39
N GLU A 173 6.18 -26.52 -2.33
CA GLU A 173 5.16 -26.30 -1.28
C GLU A 173 3.99 -25.46 -1.82
N GLU A 174 4.28 -24.42 -2.61
CA GLU A 174 3.24 -23.58 -3.22
C GLU A 174 2.49 -24.32 -4.34
N GLU A 175 3.13 -25.21 -5.09
CA GLU A 175 2.47 -26.08 -6.07
C GLU A 175 1.46 -27.04 -5.41
N GLU A 176 1.71 -27.47 -4.18
CA GLU A 176 0.74 -28.24 -3.41
C GLU A 176 -0.47 -27.38 -3.03
N LEU A 177 -0.23 -26.15 -2.58
CA LEU A 177 -1.29 -25.18 -2.31
C LEU A 177 -2.14 -24.86 -3.56
N VAL A 178 -1.51 -24.65 -4.73
CA VAL A 178 -2.21 -24.47 -6.01
C VAL A 178 -3.18 -25.62 -6.28
N ARG A 179 -2.72 -26.85 -6.08
CA ARG A 179 -3.51 -28.07 -6.31
C ARG A 179 -4.69 -28.14 -5.37
N ASP A 180 -4.47 -27.83 -4.09
CA ASP A 180 -5.51 -27.85 -3.07
C ASP A 180 -6.59 -26.80 -3.37
N ILE A 181 -6.20 -25.56 -3.70
CA ILE A 181 -7.14 -24.50 -4.08
C ILE A 181 -7.99 -24.91 -5.29
N ARG A 182 -7.38 -25.49 -6.33
CA ARG A 182 -8.10 -25.97 -7.53
C ARG A 182 -9.03 -27.15 -7.27
N ALA A 183 -8.78 -27.93 -6.22
CA ALA A 183 -9.62 -29.05 -5.83
C ALA A 183 -10.84 -28.62 -4.98
N MET A 184 -10.85 -27.40 -4.46
CA MET A 184 -11.96 -26.88 -3.66
C MET A 184 -13.20 -26.63 -4.53
N SER A 185 -14.37 -26.84 -3.93
CA SER A 185 -15.62 -26.36 -4.52
C SER A 185 -15.71 -24.83 -4.39
N ARG A 186 -16.56 -24.19 -5.21
CA ARG A 186 -16.83 -22.75 -5.09
C ARG A 186 -17.29 -22.36 -3.69
N GLU A 187 -18.15 -23.18 -3.08
CA GLU A 187 -18.68 -22.96 -1.73
C GLU A 187 -17.59 -23.05 -0.67
N ASP A 188 -16.74 -24.08 -0.72
CA ASP A 188 -15.63 -24.24 0.23
C ASP A 188 -14.59 -23.13 0.08
N LEU A 189 -14.30 -22.74 -1.17
CA LEU A 189 -13.38 -21.66 -1.49
C LEU A 189 -13.87 -20.32 -0.94
N ASP A 190 -15.13 -19.96 -1.20
CA ASP A 190 -15.72 -18.71 -0.70
C ASP A 190 -15.75 -18.71 0.85
N ALA A 191 -16.13 -19.82 1.48
CA ALA A 191 -16.12 -19.95 2.95
C ALA A 191 -14.70 -19.80 3.54
N ARG A 192 -13.68 -20.34 2.86
CA ARG A 192 -12.28 -20.21 3.28
C ARG A 192 -11.77 -18.77 3.14
N ILE A 193 -12.10 -18.10 2.03
CA ILE A 193 -11.78 -16.68 1.79
C ILE A 193 -12.42 -15.81 2.88
N GLU A 194 -13.69 -16.03 3.19
CA GLU A 194 -14.40 -15.29 4.24
C GLU A 194 -13.75 -15.51 5.61
N ALA A 195 -13.44 -16.75 5.96
CA ALA A 195 -12.79 -17.06 7.25
C ALA A 195 -11.41 -16.41 7.39
N MET A 196 -10.60 -16.42 6.33
CA MET A 196 -9.28 -15.80 6.36
C MET A 196 -9.37 -14.27 6.35
N ASN A 197 -10.26 -13.67 5.56
CA ASN A 197 -10.51 -12.23 5.60
C ASN A 197 -11.00 -11.79 6.99
N ALA A 198 -11.90 -12.55 7.61
CA ALA A 198 -12.35 -12.27 8.98
C ALA A 198 -11.19 -12.35 9.99
N ALA A 199 -10.29 -13.32 9.87
CA ALA A 199 -9.11 -13.44 10.73
C ALA A 199 -8.15 -12.25 10.57
N VAL A 200 -7.90 -11.81 9.33
CA VAL A 200 -7.10 -10.61 9.03
C VAL A 200 -7.76 -9.37 9.64
N MET A 201 -9.06 -9.20 9.45
CA MET A 201 -9.81 -8.07 10.02
C MET A 201 -9.80 -8.09 11.55
N GLN A 202 -9.91 -9.26 12.17
CA GLN A 202 -9.86 -9.39 13.63
C GLN A 202 -8.49 -8.97 14.20
N GLU A 203 -7.38 -9.31 13.52
CA GLU A 203 -6.05 -8.82 13.90
C GLU A 203 -6.01 -7.28 13.88
N PHE A 204 -6.55 -6.66 12.83
CA PHE A 204 -6.64 -5.19 12.74
C PHE A 204 -7.51 -4.56 13.84
N GLU A 205 -8.70 -5.12 14.10
CA GLU A 205 -9.61 -4.63 15.15
C GLU A 205 -8.97 -4.70 16.55
N GLU A 206 -8.13 -5.72 16.81
CA GLU A 206 -7.38 -5.82 18.06
C GLU A 206 -6.39 -4.65 18.22
N TYR A 207 -5.61 -4.34 17.19
CA TYR A 207 -4.68 -3.21 17.22
C TYR A 207 -5.40 -1.86 17.29
N GLU A 208 -6.52 -1.70 16.60
CA GLU A 208 -7.36 -0.50 16.67
C GLU A 208 -7.90 -0.28 18.10
N GLY A 209 -8.42 -1.33 18.73
CA GLY A 209 -8.87 -1.25 20.12
C GLY A 209 -7.75 -0.90 21.11
N ARG A 210 -6.54 -1.43 20.88
CA ARG A 210 -5.36 -1.06 21.68
C ARG A 210 -4.95 0.40 21.47
N MET A 211 -5.04 0.90 20.25
CA MET A 211 -4.78 2.31 19.92
C MET A 211 -5.80 3.24 20.58
N GLU A 212 -7.08 2.89 20.56
CA GLU A 212 -8.12 3.66 21.25
C GLU A 212 -7.88 3.69 22.76
N ALA A 213 -7.58 2.54 23.37
CA ALA A 213 -7.28 2.46 24.80
C ALA A 213 -6.03 3.27 25.19
N ALA A 214 -4.96 3.18 24.40
CA ALA A 214 -3.72 3.92 24.64
C ALA A 214 -3.90 5.43 24.47
N SER A 215 -4.68 5.87 23.47
CA SER A 215 -4.96 7.30 23.26
C SER A 215 -5.82 7.88 24.38
N ALA A 216 -6.87 7.17 24.81
CA ALA A 216 -7.69 7.57 25.95
C ALA A 216 -6.87 7.65 27.25
N ALA A 217 -5.97 6.70 27.49
CA ALA A 217 -5.07 6.75 28.65
C ALA A 217 -4.13 7.96 28.59
N SER A 218 -3.62 8.30 27.40
CA SER A 218 -2.75 9.46 27.20
C SER A 218 -3.48 10.77 27.51
N GLU A 219 -4.72 10.91 27.05
CA GLU A 219 -5.57 12.06 27.36
C GLU A 219 -5.79 12.21 28.87
N LEU A 220 -6.17 11.12 29.56
CA LEU A 220 -6.35 11.13 31.02
C LEU A 220 -5.07 11.54 31.76
N ALA A 221 -3.90 11.03 31.34
CA ALA A 221 -2.64 11.38 31.98
C ALA A 221 -2.26 12.86 31.75
N GLN A 222 -2.55 13.42 30.57
CA GLN A 222 -2.36 14.84 30.29
C GLN A 222 -3.33 15.72 31.10
N ASP A 223 -4.56 15.26 31.30
CA ASP A 223 -5.55 15.89 32.17
C ASP A 223 -5.06 15.97 33.63
N GLU A 224 -4.50 14.89 34.16
CA GLU A 224 -3.90 14.88 35.50
C GLU A 224 -2.74 15.87 35.64
N VAL A 225 -1.86 15.95 34.63
CA VAL A 225 -0.79 16.96 34.59
C VAL A 225 -1.37 18.38 34.63
N ARG A 226 -2.44 18.64 33.86
CA ARG A 226 -3.12 19.93 33.82
C ARG A 226 -3.69 20.30 35.19
N VAL A 227 -4.37 19.36 35.85
CA VAL A 227 -4.99 19.55 37.17
C VAL A 227 -3.92 19.74 38.26
N ALA A 228 -2.86 18.95 38.27
CA ALA A 228 -1.77 19.10 39.23
C ALA A 228 -1.08 20.47 39.10
N ARG A 229 -0.89 20.94 37.85
CA ARG A 229 -0.35 22.27 37.56
C ARG A 229 -1.27 23.38 38.08
N SER A 230 -2.59 23.30 37.86
CA SER A 230 -3.52 24.34 38.31
C SER A 230 -3.60 24.44 39.83
N ASN A 231 -3.43 23.32 40.54
CA ASN A 231 -3.49 23.27 42.00
C ASN A 231 -2.19 23.72 42.69
N GLY A 232 -1.11 23.98 41.93
CA GLY A 232 0.18 24.40 42.47
C GLY A 232 0.92 23.33 43.28
N ASP A 233 0.51 22.06 43.17
CA ASP A 233 1.10 20.94 43.89
C ASP A 233 2.31 20.40 43.11
N ALA A 234 3.51 20.87 43.49
CA ALA A 234 4.75 20.55 42.78
C ALA A 234 5.09 19.06 42.80
N ASP A 235 4.78 18.35 43.90
CA ASP A 235 5.05 16.92 44.02
C ASP A 235 4.08 16.11 43.16
N ARG A 236 2.79 16.42 43.20
CA ARG A 236 1.81 15.78 42.30
C ARG A 236 2.11 16.08 40.84
N LEU A 237 2.53 17.29 40.50
CA LEU A 237 2.87 17.65 39.13
C LEU A 237 4.06 16.84 38.60
N ARG A 238 5.07 16.58 39.44
CA ARG A 238 6.20 15.72 39.07
C ARG A 238 5.73 14.29 38.78
N VAL A 239 4.96 13.70 39.69
CA VAL A 239 4.43 12.33 39.53
C VAL A 239 3.53 12.21 38.30
N ALA A 240 2.62 13.17 38.09
CA ALA A 240 1.73 13.17 36.94
C ALA A 240 2.51 13.28 35.60
N ARG A 241 3.59 14.06 35.55
CA ARG A 241 4.44 14.15 34.36
C ARG A 241 5.17 12.84 34.06
N GLU A 242 5.73 12.20 35.09
CA GLU A 242 6.39 10.90 34.93
C GLU A 242 5.40 9.82 34.47
N ALA A 243 4.17 9.85 34.96
CA ALA A 243 3.11 8.95 34.51
C ALA A 243 2.70 9.26 33.06
N SER A 244 2.46 10.53 32.72
CA SER A 244 2.10 10.97 31.37
C SER A 244 3.17 10.61 30.33
N GLU A 245 4.45 10.73 30.67
CA GLU A 245 5.56 10.31 29.81
C GLU A 245 5.52 8.81 29.52
N LYS A 246 5.32 7.96 30.54
CA LYS A 246 5.20 6.51 30.35
C LYS A 246 4.01 6.12 29.49
N VAL A 247 2.88 6.80 29.66
CA VAL A 247 1.69 6.56 28.83
C VAL A 247 1.94 7.01 27.39
N SER A 248 2.60 8.15 27.18
CA SER A 248 3.00 8.61 25.85
C SER A 248 3.91 7.62 25.13
N GLN A 249 4.89 7.04 25.82
CA GLN A 249 5.76 5.99 25.28
C GLN A 249 4.98 4.73 24.92
N THR A 250 3.96 4.39 25.72
CA THR A 250 3.09 3.25 25.43
C THR A 250 2.27 3.51 24.17
N LEU A 251 1.69 4.70 24.01
CA LEU A 251 0.94 5.10 22.82
C LEU A 251 1.81 5.00 21.57
N GLN A 252 3.02 5.58 21.59
CA GLN A 252 3.95 5.50 20.46
C GLN A 252 4.28 4.05 20.08
N ARG A 253 4.48 3.16 21.06
CA ARG A 253 4.72 1.75 20.79
C ARG A 253 3.53 1.07 20.09
N VAL A 254 2.30 1.37 20.51
CA VAL A 254 1.12 0.81 19.87
C VAL A 254 0.95 1.37 18.45
N GLU A 255 1.31 2.63 18.21
CA GLU A 255 1.33 3.23 16.86
C GLU A 255 2.31 2.50 15.93
N GLU A 256 3.52 2.22 16.42
CA GLU A 256 4.55 1.46 15.66
C GLU A 256 4.07 0.04 15.34
N GLU A 257 3.41 -0.63 16.29
CA GLU A 257 2.86 -1.96 16.07
C GLU A 257 1.68 -1.97 15.08
N LEU A 258 0.78 -0.98 15.15
CA LEU A 258 -0.30 -0.84 14.18
C LEU A 258 0.26 -0.55 12.78
N ALA A 259 1.30 0.30 12.66
CA ALA A 259 1.97 0.54 11.39
C ALA A 259 2.55 -0.76 10.81
N ALA A 260 3.24 -1.57 11.62
CA ALA A 260 3.74 -2.87 11.20
C ALA A 260 2.62 -3.84 10.78
N CYS A 261 1.46 -3.80 11.44
CA CYS A 261 0.29 -4.58 11.06
C CYS A 261 -0.28 -4.14 9.70
N MET A 262 -0.35 -2.83 9.44
CA MET A 262 -0.79 -2.28 8.15
C MET A 262 0.19 -2.55 6.99
N GLU A 263 1.48 -2.69 7.28
CA GLU A 263 2.50 -3.05 6.28
C GLU A 263 2.55 -4.55 5.97
N LYS A 264 1.93 -5.39 6.80
CA LYS A 264 1.93 -6.85 6.63
C LYS A 264 1.19 -7.21 5.33
N GLU A 265 1.91 -7.86 4.41
CA GLU A 265 1.33 -8.33 3.18
C GLU A 265 0.26 -9.39 3.44
N LYS A 266 -0.76 -9.39 2.58
CA LYS A 266 -1.85 -10.37 2.63
C LYS A 266 -1.27 -11.78 2.45
N PRO A 267 -1.72 -12.79 3.22
CA PRO A 267 -1.22 -14.16 3.07
C PRO A 267 -1.38 -14.64 1.61
N LEU A 268 -0.31 -15.23 1.06
CA LEU A 268 -0.28 -15.70 -0.32
C LEU A 268 -1.46 -16.63 -0.66
N GLU A 269 -1.78 -17.57 0.24
CA GLU A 269 -2.94 -18.46 0.14
C GLU A 269 -4.24 -17.67 -0.09
N LEU A 270 -4.47 -16.58 0.65
CA LEU A 270 -5.67 -15.79 0.52
C LEU A 270 -5.73 -15.03 -0.81
N THR A 271 -4.60 -14.46 -1.23
CA THR A 271 -4.49 -13.77 -2.53
C THR A 271 -4.79 -14.73 -3.68
N MET A 272 -4.19 -15.94 -3.66
CA MET A 272 -4.41 -16.97 -4.68
C MET A 272 -5.88 -17.42 -4.71
N MET A 273 -6.50 -17.65 -3.57
CA MET A 273 -7.91 -18.05 -3.52
C MET A 273 -8.86 -16.99 -4.07
N GLU A 274 -8.65 -15.71 -3.75
CA GLU A 274 -9.46 -14.61 -4.28
C GLU A 274 -9.30 -14.45 -5.79
N GLU A 275 -8.08 -14.55 -6.31
CA GLU A 275 -7.82 -14.56 -7.75
C GLU A 275 -8.54 -15.73 -8.43
N TYR A 276 -8.52 -16.92 -7.82
CA TYR A 276 -9.20 -18.09 -8.37
C TYR A 276 -10.71 -17.92 -8.40
N ALA A 277 -11.30 -17.46 -7.28
CA ALA A 277 -12.73 -17.25 -7.14
C ALA A 277 -13.28 -16.26 -8.18
N ASN A 278 -12.46 -15.29 -8.60
CA ASN A 278 -12.78 -14.34 -9.67
C ASN A 278 -12.76 -14.98 -11.07
N THR A 279 -12.18 -16.17 -11.23
CA THR A 279 -12.11 -16.90 -12.52
C THR A 279 -13.15 -18.01 -12.66
N MET A 280 -13.77 -18.46 -11.56
CA MET A 280 -14.87 -19.45 -11.54
C MET A 280 -16.23 -18.80 -11.78
#